data_AF-A0A2E4P3Z7-F1
#
_entry.id   AF-A0A2E4P3Z7-F1
#
_cell.length_a   1.000
_cell.length_b   1.000
_cell.length_c   1.000
_cell.angle_alpha   90.00
_cell.angle_beta   90.00
_cell.angle_gamma   90.00
#
_symmetry.space_group_name_H-M   'P 1'
#
loop_
_entity.id
_entity.type
_entity.pdbx_description
1 polymer ?
#
loop_
_entity_poly.entity_id
_entity_poly.type
_entity_poly.pdbx_seq_one_letter_code
_entity_poly.pdbx_strand_id
1 'polypeptide(L)' 'MKLSKNIKYSFCTCGLSESLPICDNSHREHNLRHKTNYKSLKITTDSDVNVEVKSSTWKP' A
#
# COMPACT_ATOMS: atom_id res chain seq x y z
N MET A 1 -11.02 5.91 2.16
CA MET A 1 -10.11 6.79 1.38
C MET A 1 -10.68 7.06 0.00
N LYS A 2 -10.36 8.22 -0.58
CA LYS A 2 -10.75 8.57 -1.96
C LYS A 2 -9.61 8.20 -2.92
N LEU A 3 -9.91 7.44 -3.96
CA LEU A 3 -9.02 7.20 -5.09
C LEU A 3 -9.53 8.01 -6.29
N SER A 4 -8.65 8.79 -6.89
CA SER A 4 -8.99 9.65 -8.03
C SER A 4 -8.77 8.93 -9.36
N LYS A 5 -9.62 9.22 -10.33
CA LYS A 5 -9.52 8.71 -11.71
C LYS A 5 -8.12 8.85 -12.28
N ASN A 6 -7.63 7.80 -12.93
CA ASN A 6 -6.34 7.72 -13.64
C ASN A 6 -5.10 7.99 -12.79
N ILE A 7 -5.23 8.05 -11.45
CA ILE A 7 -4.08 8.15 -10.55
C ILE A 7 -3.66 6.74 -10.13
N LYS A 8 -2.36 6.45 -10.26
CA LYS A 8 -1.76 5.18 -9.84
C LYS A 8 -1.37 5.24 -8.37
N TYR A 9 -2.12 4.54 -7.53
CA TYR A 9 -1.81 4.38 -6.11
C TYR A 9 -0.98 3.12 -5.88
N SER A 10 -0.09 3.18 -4.90
CA SER A 10 0.77 2.05 -4.51
C SER A 10 0.38 1.60 -3.11
N PHE A 11 -0.25 0.44 -2.99
CA PHE A 11 -0.69 -0.12 -1.72
C PHE A 11 0.39 -1.00 -1.11
N CYS A 12 0.54 -0.88 0.20
CA CYS A 12 1.46 -1.68 0.98
C CYS A 12 0.95 -3.13 1.09
N THR A 13 1.85 -4.09 0.90
CA THR A 13 1.58 -5.53 1.04
C THR A 13 2.49 -6.19 2.09
N CYS A 14 3.53 -5.50 2.56
CA CYS A 14 4.45 -6.03 3.57
C CYS A 14 4.04 -5.73 5.01
N GLY A 15 3.09 -4.80 5.23
CA GLY A 15 2.66 -4.37 6.56
C GLY A 15 3.63 -3.47 7.32
N LEU A 16 4.76 -3.06 6.72
CA LEU A 16 5.82 -2.30 7.38
C LEU A 16 5.80 -0.79 7.08
N SER A 17 4.82 -0.31 6.31
CA SER A 17 4.76 1.11 5.99
C SER A 17 4.34 1.93 7.22
N GLU A 18 4.91 3.12 7.38
CA GLU A 18 4.45 4.11 8.37
C GLU A 18 3.19 4.85 7.89
N SER A 19 2.88 4.76 6.60
CA SER A 19 1.77 5.44 5.92
C SER A 19 0.68 4.47 5.45
N LEU A 20 0.50 3.35 6.15
CA LEU A 20 -0.54 2.35 5.84
C LEU A 20 -1.90 3.04 5.60
N PRO A 21 -2.63 2.69 4.53
CA PRO A 21 -2.44 1.53 3.64
C PRO A 21 -1.46 1.73 2.47
N ILE A 22 -0.87 2.91 2.33
CA ILE A 22 -0.01 3.27 1.19
C ILE A 22 1.40 2.70 1.39
N CYS A 23 2.07 2.36 0.29
CA CYS A 23 3.45 1.92 0.29
C CYS A 23 4.42 3.10 0.25
N ASP A 24 5.27 3.22 1.27
CA ASP A 24 6.39 4.17 1.39
C ASP A 24 7.76 3.62 0.96
N ASN A 25 7.81 2.35 0.54
CA ASN A 25 9.02 1.58 0.20
C ASN A 25 9.78 0.94 1.36
N SER A 26 9.26 0.91 2.60
CA SER A 26 9.88 0.21 3.74
C SER A 26 10.17 -1.28 3.46
N HIS A 27 9.39 -1.90 2.55
CA HIS A 27 9.66 -3.26 2.08
C HIS A 27 11.04 -3.44 1.43
N ARG A 28 11.67 -2.40 0.86
CA ARG A 28 12.96 -2.54 0.18
C ARG A 28 14.07 -2.91 1.16
N GLU A 29 14.16 -2.19 2.27
CA GLU A 29 15.12 -2.47 3.32
C GLU A 29 14.84 -3.83 3.96
N HIS A 30 13.57 -4.13 4.23
CA HIS A 30 13.19 -5.44 4.78
C HIS A 30 13.54 -6.60 3.84
N ASN A 31 13.30 -6.45 2.53
CA ASN A 31 13.69 -7.44 1.52
C ASN A 31 15.19 -7.71 1.52
N LEU A 32 16.03 -6.66 1.64
CA LEU A 32 17.48 -6.79 1.71
C LEU A 32 17.93 -7.56 2.96
N ARG A 33 17.36 -7.23 4.13
CA ARG A 33 17.74 -7.84 5.41
C ARG A 33 17.24 -9.29 5.56
N HIS A 34 16.05 -9.59 5.06
CA HIS A 34 15.36 -10.86 5.30
C HIS A 34 15.28 -11.77 4.07
N LYS A 35 15.89 -11.38 2.95
CA LYS A 35 15.85 -12.11 1.67
C LYS A 35 14.42 -12.40 1.18
N THR A 36 13.51 -11.46 1.43
CA THR A 36 12.12 -11.51 0.96
C THR A 36 11.95 -10.69 -0.32
N ASN A 37 10.78 -10.78 -0.98
CA ASN A 37 10.50 -10.09 -2.23
C ASN A 37 9.13 -9.40 -2.22
N TYR A 38 8.78 -8.72 -1.13
CA TYR A 38 7.54 -7.95 -1.07
C TYR A 38 7.56 -6.82 -2.10
N LYS A 39 6.41 -6.58 -2.73
CA LYS A 39 6.18 -5.51 -3.71
C LYS A 39 4.82 -4.87 -3.48
N SER A 40 4.74 -3.56 -3.70
CA SER A 40 3.46 -2.84 -3.63
C SER A 40 2.47 -3.31 -4.69
N LEU A 41 1.20 -3.40 -4.34
CA LEU A 41 0.11 -3.55 -5.31
C LEU A 41 -0.18 -2.18 -5.96
N LYS A 42 -0.28 -2.13 -7.29
CA LYS A 42 -0.63 -0.89 -8.01
C LYS A 42 -2.12 -0.91 -8.36
N ILE A 43 -2.83 0.15 -7.98
CA ILE A 43 -4.26 0.31 -8.28
C ILE A 43 -4.44 1.63 -9.01
N THR A 44 -5.16 1.58 -10.13
CA THR A 44 -5.57 2.74 -10.92
C THR A 44 -7.06 2.58 -11.21
N THR A 45 -7.84 3.63 -10.98
CA THR A 45 -9.30 3.61 -11.19
C THR A 45 -9.67 4.41 -12.43
N ASP A 46 -10.74 4.02 -13.11
CA ASP A 46 -11.30 4.69 -14.28
C ASP A 46 -12.27 5.83 -13.91
N SER A 47 -12.65 5.91 -12.64
CA SER A 47 -13.43 6.99 -12.03
C SER A 47 -12.93 7.36 -10.62
N ASP A 48 -13.43 8.47 -10.07
CA ASP A 48 -13.26 8.78 -8.65
C ASP A 48 -14.10 7.79 -7.83
N VAL A 49 -13.48 7.15 -6.83
CA VAL A 49 -14.16 6.16 -5.97
C VAL A 49 -13.78 6.37 -4.50
N ASN A 50 -14.75 6.14 -3.61
CA ASN A 50 -14.50 6.06 -2.17
C ASN A 50 -14.43 4.58 -1.78
N VAL A 51 -13.35 4.18 -1.14
CA VAL A 51 -13.12 2.80 -0.69
C VAL A 51 -12.83 2.77 0.80
N GLU A 52 -13.46 1.84 1.52
CA GLU A 52 -13.06 1.48 2.88
C GLU A 52 -11.90 0.49 2.79
N VAL A 53 -10.80 0.78 3.47
CA VAL A 53 -9.63 -0.11 3.51
C VAL A 53 -9.25 -0.32 4.96
N LYS A 54 -9.19 -1.57 5.39
CA LYS A 54 -8.86 -1.96 6.77
C LYS A 54 -8.01 -3.22 6.81
N SER A 55 -7.22 -3.34 7.85
CA SER A 55 -6.53 -4.56 8.26
C SER A 55 -6.75 -4.74 9.75
N SER A 56 -6.89 -5.99 10.21
CA SER A 56 -6.99 -6.31 11.64
C SER A 56 -5.74 -5.94 12.43
N THR A 57 -4.61 -5.70 11.76
CA THR A 57 -3.32 -5.38 12.37
C THR A 57 -2.95 -3.90 12.32
N TRP A 58 -3.73 -3.06 11.64
CA TRP A 58 -3.47 -1.62 11.63
C TRP A 58 -3.93 -1.01 12.95
N LYS A 59 -3.06 -0.22 13.56
CA LYS A 59 -3.43 0.54 14.75
C LYS A 59 -4.53 1.55 14.36
N PRO A 60 -5.52 1.79 15.24
CA PRO A 60 -6.52 2.85 15.04
C PRO A 60 -5.88 4.22 14.79
#